data_AF-A0A524IET8-F1
#
_entry.id   AF-A0A524IET8-F1
#
_cell.length_a   1.000
_cell.length_b   1.000
_cell.length_c   1.000
_cell.angle_alpha   90.00
_cell.angle_beta   90.00
_cell.angle_gamma   90.00
#
_symmetry.space_group_name_H-M   'P 1'
#
loop_
_entity.id
_entity.type
_entity.pdbx_description
1 polymer ?
#
loop_
_entity_poly.entity_id
_entity_poly.type
_entity_poly.pdbx_seq_one_letter_code
_entity_poly.pdbx_strand_id
1 'polypeptide(L)'
;MTGKEKLQKALNHEPGSVPVDFGSDAITGMHARIVAGLRDNYGLQNIPVKVIEPFNMLGEIDDERKPLIGVDVDGLYPYGSIFSFPNKDWKVWRTPWEQEVEVPGRFEVREVGGDAEGALDPKDNLEEFVPISHDELAYCCGQAERLKRNGRGLCTKFDGNGLGDIVLVLGPFLKEPKGIRDITEWYIFTSSRRDYLHAIFSRQTEQALENLAKIKDAVGNSMDAMFLCGIDFGTQTSTLCSIETFMEIFIDAGFDIINPVQCSAAGMEPETLKRKYGSQVVFWGGGVDT
;
A
#
# COMPACT_ATOMS: atom_id res chain seq x y z
N MET A 1 -26.48 -5.74 3.31
CA MET A 1 -25.57 -4.87 2.55
C MET A 1 -24.24 -5.59 2.44
N THR A 2 -23.71 -5.75 1.23
CA THR A 2 -22.40 -6.37 0.98
C THR A 2 -21.26 -5.40 1.32
N GLY A 3 -20.03 -5.90 1.46
CA GLY A 3 -18.86 -5.04 1.68
C GLY A 3 -18.66 -4.06 0.52
N LYS A 4 -18.89 -4.52 -0.71
CA LYS A 4 -18.87 -3.69 -1.92
C LYS A 4 -19.90 -2.55 -1.87
N GLU A 5 -21.13 -2.84 -1.45
CA GLU A 5 -22.17 -1.81 -1.31
C GLU A 5 -21.81 -0.76 -0.23
N LYS A 6 -21.22 -1.18 0.89
CA LYS A 6 -20.72 -0.24 1.91
C LYS A 6 -19.63 0.65 1.34
N LEU A 7 -18.63 0.07 0.66
CA LEU A 7 -17.53 0.82 0.07
C LEU A 7 -18.05 1.83 -0.96
N GLN A 8 -18.93 1.41 -1.86
CA GLN A 8 -19.53 2.29 -2.85
C GLN A 8 -20.31 3.44 -2.21
N LYS A 9 -21.06 3.20 -1.14
CA LYS A 9 -21.70 4.30 -0.39
C LYS A 9 -20.70 5.28 0.20
N ALA A 10 -19.62 4.77 0.80
CA ALA A 10 -18.57 5.63 1.35
C ALA A 10 -17.91 6.49 0.27
N LEU A 11 -17.56 5.89 -0.87
CA LEU A 11 -16.97 6.57 -2.04
C LEU A 11 -17.91 7.63 -2.64
N ASN A 12 -19.23 7.40 -2.59
CA ASN A 12 -20.23 8.36 -3.07
C ASN A 12 -20.69 9.37 -1.99
N HIS A 13 -20.01 9.44 -0.84
CA HIS A 13 -20.38 10.31 0.28
C HIS A 13 -21.81 10.10 0.82
N GLU A 14 -22.34 8.89 0.66
CA GLU A 14 -23.69 8.54 1.12
C GLU A 14 -23.70 8.03 2.57
N PRO A 15 -24.77 8.30 3.33
CA PRO A 15 -24.95 7.69 4.64
C PRO A 15 -24.99 6.17 4.58
N GLY A 16 -24.23 5.52 5.47
CA GLY A 16 -24.14 4.07 5.55
C GLY A 16 -23.24 3.59 6.68
N SER A 17 -23.07 2.27 6.78
CA SER A 17 -22.08 1.67 7.67
C SER A 17 -20.67 1.92 7.13
N VAL A 18 -19.73 2.23 8.02
CA VAL A 18 -18.31 2.42 7.67
C VAL A 18 -17.73 1.09 7.16
N PRO A 19 -17.13 1.03 5.96
CA PRO A 19 -16.41 -0.15 5.48
C PRO A 19 -15.18 -0.41 6.35
N VAL A 20 -14.91 -1.67 6.65
CA VAL A 20 -13.70 -2.08 7.38
C VAL A 20 -12.72 -2.72 6.40
N ASP A 21 -11.47 -2.27 6.44
CA ASP A 21 -10.37 -2.90 5.72
C ASP A 21 -9.24 -3.32 6.66
N PHE A 22 -8.79 -4.56 6.47
CA PHE A 22 -7.57 -5.11 7.03
C PHE A 22 -6.89 -5.96 5.95
N GLY A 23 -5.92 -5.36 5.27
CA GLY A 23 -5.09 -6.04 4.28
C GLY A 23 -5.66 -6.02 2.86
N SER A 24 -6.28 -4.93 2.42
CA SER A 24 -6.49 -4.70 0.99
C SER A 24 -5.25 -4.17 0.25
N ASP A 25 -4.24 -3.71 0.99
CA ASP A 25 -2.93 -3.28 0.49
C ASP A 25 -1.84 -3.37 1.59
N ALA A 26 -0.57 -3.25 1.21
CA ALA A 26 0.60 -3.28 2.07
C ALA A 26 0.59 -2.24 3.22
N ILE A 27 -0.18 -1.15 3.11
CA ILE A 27 -0.32 -0.14 4.16
C ILE A 27 -1.53 -0.35 5.08
N THR A 28 -2.34 -1.36 4.82
CA THR A 28 -3.57 -1.69 5.59
C THR A 28 -3.51 -3.06 6.24
N GLY A 29 -2.41 -3.79 6.02
CA GLY A 29 -2.24 -5.15 6.50
C GLY A 29 -1.98 -5.23 8.00
N MET A 30 -1.96 -6.47 8.48
CA MET A 30 -1.80 -6.78 9.90
C MET A 30 -0.56 -7.64 10.09
N HIS A 31 0.30 -7.27 11.04
CA HIS A 31 1.51 -8.03 11.35
C HIS A 31 1.20 -9.49 11.71
N ALA A 32 2.02 -10.45 11.25
CA ALA A 32 1.79 -11.88 11.40
C ALA A 32 1.58 -12.37 12.85
N ARG A 33 2.16 -11.67 13.83
CA ARG A 33 1.90 -11.92 15.27
C ARG A 33 0.44 -11.65 15.66
N ILE A 34 -0.11 -10.55 15.17
CA ILE A 34 -1.49 -10.17 15.49
C ILE A 34 -2.46 -11.10 14.78
N VAL A 35 -2.17 -11.45 13.52
CA VAL A 35 -2.95 -12.46 12.79
C VAL A 35 -2.98 -13.80 13.53
N ALA A 36 -1.83 -14.26 14.06
CA ALA A 36 -1.80 -15.48 14.88
C ALA A 36 -2.64 -15.33 16.17
N GLY A 37 -2.52 -14.20 16.87
CA GLY A 37 -3.33 -13.92 18.06
C GLY A 37 -4.85 -13.88 17.79
N LEU A 38 -5.28 -13.44 16.61
CA LEU A 38 -6.69 -13.54 16.21
C LEU A 38 -7.14 -15.00 16.17
N ARG A 39 -6.30 -15.93 15.69
CA ARG A 39 -6.65 -17.36 15.65
C ARG A 39 -6.92 -17.90 17.04
N ASP A 40 -6.05 -17.56 17.98
CA ASP A 40 -6.18 -17.98 19.38
C ASP A 40 -7.46 -17.40 19.99
N ASN A 41 -7.76 -16.13 19.72
CA ASN A 41 -8.96 -15.45 20.23
C ASN A 41 -10.28 -16.04 19.69
N TYR A 42 -10.30 -16.46 18.41
CA TYR A 42 -11.47 -17.09 17.79
C TYR A 42 -11.51 -18.62 17.92
N GLY A 43 -10.55 -19.22 18.65
CA GLY A 43 -10.47 -20.67 18.84
C GLY A 43 -10.21 -21.45 17.53
N LEU A 44 -9.52 -20.82 16.57
CA LEU A 44 -9.19 -21.42 15.28
C LEU A 44 -7.92 -22.26 15.39
N GLN A 45 -7.77 -23.24 14.49
CA GLN A 45 -6.55 -24.06 14.45
C GLN A 45 -5.32 -23.17 14.30
N ASN A 46 -4.37 -23.31 15.21
CA ASN A 46 -3.11 -22.59 15.14
C ASN A 46 -2.21 -23.26 14.08
N ILE A 47 -1.97 -22.53 12.99
CA ILE A 47 -1.11 -22.91 11.87
C ILE A 47 -0.18 -21.73 11.59
N PRO A 48 1.03 -21.97 11.06
CA PRO A 48 1.93 -20.90 10.66
C PRO A 48 1.22 -19.88 9.76
N VAL A 49 1.34 -18.60 10.10
CA VAL A 49 0.75 -17.51 9.31
C VAL A 49 1.59 -17.29 8.05
N LYS A 50 0.96 -17.17 6.89
CA LYS A 50 1.64 -16.78 5.65
C LYS A 50 1.96 -15.29 5.66
N VAL A 51 3.24 -14.96 5.51
CA VAL A 51 3.72 -13.59 5.38
C VAL A 51 3.66 -13.18 3.91
N ILE A 52 2.66 -12.40 3.54
CA ILE A 52 2.40 -11.98 2.15
C ILE A 52 3.13 -10.69 1.76
N GLU A 53 3.56 -9.91 2.76
CA GLU A 53 4.38 -8.72 2.60
C GLU A 53 5.54 -8.78 3.61
N PRO A 54 6.73 -9.23 3.20
CA PRO A 54 7.84 -9.50 4.11
C PRO A 54 8.55 -8.26 4.67
N PHE A 55 8.36 -7.07 4.12
CA PHE A 55 9.03 -5.87 4.64
C PHE A 55 8.44 -5.44 5.98
N ASN A 56 7.11 -5.40 6.08
CA ASN A 56 6.39 -5.12 7.33
C ASN A 56 5.96 -6.39 8.07
N MET A 57 6.29 -7.57 7.54
CA MET A 57 5.92 -8.87 8.09
C MET A 57 4.39 -9.05 8.22
N LEU A 58 3.65 -8.63 7.19
CA LEU A 58 2.18 -8.69 7.16
C LEU A 58 1.70 -10.10 6.87
N GLY A 59 0.81 -10.59 7.72
CA GLY A 59 0.17 -11.88 7.61
C GLY A 59 -1.05 -11.89 6.71
N GLU A 60 -1.27 -12.98 5.98
CA GLU A 60 -2.50 -13.22 5.23
C GLU A 60 -3.69 -13.32 6.20
N ILE A 61 -4.71 -12.50 5.93
CA ILE A 61 -6.06 -12.70 6.46
C ILE A 61 -6.88 -13.34 5.34
N ASP A 62 -7.09 -14.64 5.42
CA ASP A 62 -7.83 -15.42 4.42
C ASP A 62 -9.35 -15.21 4.49
N ASP A 63 -10.03 -15.82 3.52
CA ASP A 63 -11.46 -15.65 3.31
C ASP A 63 -12.34 -16.24 4.41
N GLU A 64 -11.86 -17.20 5.21
CA GLU A 64 -12.56 -17.70 6.40
C GLU A 64 -12.37 -16.73 7.59
N ARG A 65 -11.16 -16.16 7.68
CA ARG A 65 -10.71 -14.97 8.45
C ARG A 65 -11.65 -13.77 8.38
N LYS A 66 -11.69 -13.19 7.20
CA LYS A 66 -12.21 -11.84 6.95
C LYS A 66 -13.63 -11.59 7.49
N PRO A 67 -14.62 -12.50 7.36
CA PRO A 67 -15.95 -12.29 7.92
C PRO A 67 -15.99 -12.21 9.45
N LEU A 68 -15.09 -12.90 10.16
CA LEU A 68 -15.08 -12.95 11.63
C LEU A 68 -14.69 -11.60 12.26
N ILE A 69 -13.88 -10.82 11.53
CA ILE A 69 -13.42 -9.49 11.93
C ILE A 69 -14.09 -8.37 11.11
N GLY A 70 -15.12 -8.71 10.32
CA GLY A 70 -15.96 -7.75 9.60
C GLY A 70 -15.30 -7.09 8.39
N VAL A 71 -14.25 -7.68 7.80
CA VAL A 71 -13.57 -7.12 6.62
C VAL A 71 -14.52 -7.05 5.42
N ASP A 72 -14.65 -5.85 4.88
CA ASP A 72 -15.55 -5.49 3.78
C ASP A 72 -14.81 -5.30 2.44
N VAL A 73 -13.48 -5.27 2.46
CA VAL A 73 -12.62 -4.97 1.31
C VAL A 73 -11.59 -6.09 1.10
N ASP A 74 -11.38 -6.49 -0.14
CA ASP A 74 -10.34 -7.41 -0.57
C ASP A 74 -9.26 -6.66 -1.37
N GLY A 75 -8.01 -7.08 -1.19
CA GLY A 75 -6.85 -6.55 -1.91
C GLY A 75 -6.45 -7.41 -3.10
N LEU A 76 -6.26 -6.77 -4.25
CA LEU A 76 -5.56 -7.36 -5.38
C LEU A 76 -4.06 -7.06 -5.25
N TYR A 77 -3.31 -8.03 -4.75
CA TYR A 77 -1.86 -7.92 -4.57
C TYR A 77 -1.10 -8.19 -5.88
N PRO A 78 0.05 -7.52 -6.10
CA PRO A 78 0.94 -7.81 -7.22
C PRO A 78 1.55 -9.22 -7.11
N TYR A 79 2.09 -9.72 -8.22
CA TYR A 79 2.71 -11.05 -8.28
C TYR A 79 3.99 -11.15 -7.43
N GLY A 80 4.78 -10.08 -7.43
CA GLY A 80 5.99 -9.94 -6.64
C GLY A 80 5.73 -9.41 -5.23
N SER A 81 6.59 -9.79 -4.29
CA SER A 81 6.76 -9.07 -3.04
C SER A 81 7.49 -7.75 -3.29
N ILE A 82 7.54 -6.88 -2.28
CA ILE A 82 8.32 -5.63 -2.31
C ILE A 82 9.84 -5.85 -2.50
N PHE A 83 10.31 -7.08 -2.38
CA PHE A 83 11.70 -7.48 -2.64
C PHE A 83 11.86 -8.17 -4.02
N SER A 84 10.90 -7.96 -4.92
CA SER A 84 10.93 -8.42 -6.33
C SER A 84 10.98 -9.94 -6.52
N PHE A 85 10.53 -10.74 -5.55
CA PHE A 85 10.39 -12.18 -5.71
C PHE A 85 8.92 -12.63 -5.62
N PRO A 86 8.52 -13.69 -6.33
CA PRO A 86 7.12 -14.12 -6.33
C PRO A 86 6.64 -14.65 -4.97
N ASN A 87 5.40 -14.31 -4.61
CA ASN A 87 4.70 -14.83 -3.42
C ASN A 87 4.16 -16.26 -3.65
N LYS A 88 5.07 -17.25 -3.76
CA LYS A 88 4.74 -18.66 -4.00
C LYS A 88 5.77 -19.62 -3.36
N ASP A 89 5.55 -20.92 -3.54
CA ASP A 89 6.46 -21.99 -3.11
C ASP A 89 6.83 -21.86 -1.61
N TRP A 90 5.81 -21.59 -0.80
CA TRP A 90 5.90 -21.25 0.62
C TRP A 90 6.76 -22.24 1.41
N LYS A 91 7.59 -21.71 2.31
CA LYS A 91 8.41 -22.49 3.25
C LYS A 91 8.21 -21.99 4.68
N VAL A 92 8.31 -22.90 5.64
CA VAL A 92 8.31 -22.53 7.06
C VAL A 92 9.62 -21.83 7.40
N TRP A 93 9.52 -20.71 8.11
CA TRP A 93 10.64 -19.96 8.63
C TRP A 93 10.36 -19.54 10.09
N ARG A 94 11.42 -19.52 10.91
CA ARG A 94 11.34 -19.05 12.30
C ARG A 94 11.82 -17.61 12.36
N THR A 95 10.93 -16.73 12.80
CA THR A 95 11.18 -15.29 12.97
C THR A 95 12.15 -15.03 14.12
N PRO A 96 12.79 -13.84 14.21
CA PRO A 96 13.63 -13.45 15.35
C PRO A 96 12.91 -13.39 16.70
N TRP A 97 11.57 -13.36 16.71
CA TRP A 97 10.74 -13.43 17.92
C TRP A 97 10.16 -14.84 18.15
N GLU A 98 10.79 -15.86 17.59
CA GLU A 98 10.50 -17.30 17.80
C GLU A 98 9.16 -17.82 17.26
N GLN A 99 8.40 -17.00 16.53
CA GLN A 99 7.18 -17.44 15.84
C GLN A 99 7.53 -18.22 14.56
N GLU A 100 6.85 -19.34 14.33
CA GLU A 100 6.85 -20.04 13.04
C GLU A 100 5.84 -19.39 12.09
N VAL A 101 6.30 -19.05 10.89
CA VAL A 101 5.51 -18.45 9.80
C VAL A 101 5.82 -19.14 8.49
N GLU A 102 4.94 -18.99 7.50
CA GLU A 102 5.22 -19.35 6.11
C GLU A 102 5.69 -18.10 5.36
N VAL A 103 6.85 -18.18 4.71
CA VAL A 103 7.39 -17.11 3.85
C VAL A 103 7.49 -17.60 2.40
N PRO A 104 7.53 -16.71 1.40
CA PRO A 104 7.74 -17.11 0.02
C PRO A 104 9.05 -17.90 -0.15
N GLY A 105 9.09 -18.89 -1.04
CA GLY A 105 10.21 -19.83 -1.13
C GLY A 105 11.57 -19.18 -1.39
N ARG A 106 11.57 -18.02 -2.07
CA ARG A 106 12.76 -17.21 -2.37
C ARG A 106 13.16 -16.23 -1.28
N PHE A 107 12.41 -16.13 -0.18
CA PHE A 107 12.77 -15.31 0.96
C PHE A 107 14.04 -15.87 1.62
N GLU A 108 15.11 -15.09 1.64
CA GLU A 108 16.39 -15.47 2.25
C GLU A 108 16.87 -14.28 3.09
N VAL A 109 17.30 -14.55 4.32
CA VAL A 109 17.87 -13.53 5.21
C VAL A 109 19.37 -13.72 5.27
N ARG A 110 20.12 -12.63 5.16
CA ARG A 110 21.56 -12.60 5.38
C ARG A 110 21.89 -11.39 6.26
N GLU A 111 22.77 -11.56 7.22
CA GLU A 111 23.35 -10.41 7.91
C GLU A 111 24.31 -9.71 6.95
N VAL A 112 24.12 -8.42 6.74
CA VAL A 112 24.99 -7.58 5.89
C VAL A 112 25.55 -6.47 6.77
N GLY A 113 26.86 -6.24 6.70
CA GLY A 113 27.52 -5.12 7.37
C GLY A 113 27.97 -4.06 6.36
N GLY A 114 27.45 -2.84 6.48
CA GLY A 114 28.03 -1.60 5.92
C GLY A 114 27.45 -1.09 4.59
N ASP A 115 27.30 0.24 4.51
CA ASP A 115 26.66 1.04 3.47
C ASP A 115 27.50 1.22 2.18
N ALA A 116 26.84 1.50 1.05
CA ALA A 116 27.47 1.76 -0.25
C ALA A 116 27.33 3.25 -0.67
N GLU A 117 28.46 3.91 -0.96
CA GLU A 117 28.54 5.26 -1.56
C GLU A 117 28.85 5.17 -3.08
N GLY A 118 28.18 5.98 -3.90
CA GLY A 118 28.40 6.07 -5.35
C GLY A 118 27.87 7.37 -5.97
N ALA A 119 28.31 7.70 -7.19
CA ALA A 119 27.89 8.91 -7.92
C ALA A 119 26.46 8.77 -8.50
N LEU A 120 25.67 9.84 -8.41
CA LEU A 120 24.22 9.86 -8.70
C LEU A 120 23.88 10.13 -10.19
N ASP A 121 23.06 9.29 -10.84
CA ASP A 121 22.36 9.55 -12.12
C ASP A 121 20.82 9.47 -11.92
N PRO A 122 19.99 10.44 -12.35
CA PRO A 122 18.53 10.36 -12.22
C PRO A 122 17.85 9.13 -12.84
N LYS A 123 18.46 8.46 -13.83
CA LYS A 123 17.89 7.23 -14.42
C LYS A 123 17.79 6.08 -13.43
N ASP A 124 18.55 6.16 -12.38
CA ASP A 124 18.74 5.12 -11.41
C ASP A 124 17.60 4.97 -10.38
N ASN A 125 16.79 6.02 -10.20
CA ASN A 125 15.53 6.01 -9.44
C ASN A 125 14.34 5.48 -10.25
N LEU A 126 14.59 4.91 -11.43
CA LEU A 126 13.56 4.41 -12.35
C LEU A 126 13.56 2.88 -12.46
N GLU A 127 14.45 2.18 -11.76
CA GLU A 127 14.59 0.72 -11.88
C GLU A 127 13.33 -0.03 -11.34
N GLU A 128 12.57 0.57 -10.42
CA GLU A 128 11.22 0.13 -9.98
C GLU A 128 10.11 0.38 -10.99
N PHE A 129 10.23 1.43 -11.80
CA PHE A 129 9.17 1.88 -12.68
C PHE A 129 9.31 1.19 -14.05
N VAL A 130 9.17 -0.14 -14.04
CA VAL A 130 9.20 -0.96 -15.25
C VAL A 130 7.80 -1.21 -15.81
N PRO A 131 7.66 -1.51 -17.11
CA PRO A 131 6.39 -1.98 -17.66
C PRO A 131 5.91 -3.24 -16.94
N ILE A 132 4.63 -3.25 -16.53
CA ILE A 132 3.99 -4.44 -15.99
C ILE A 132 4.08 -5.61 -17.00
N SER A 133 4.51 -6.77 -16.51
CA SER A 133 4.72 -7.96 -17.34
C SER A 133 3.40 -8.64 -17.71
N HIS A 134 3.43 -9.46 -18.78
CA HIS A 134 2.25 -10.23 -19.17
C HIS A 134 1.82 -11.25 -18.10
N ASP A 135 2.78 -11.84 -17.38
CA ASP A 135 2.51 -12.80 -16.30
C ASP A 135 1.84 -12.11 -15.11
N GLU A 136 2.26 -10.89 -14.76
CA GLU A 136 1.59 -10.07 -13.74
C GLU A 136 0.16 -9.73 -14.16
N LEU A 137 -0.05 -9.29 -15.40
CA LEU A 137 -1.39 -8.99 -15.89
C LEU A 137 -2.31 -10.22 -15.84
N ALA A 138 -1.83 -11.39 -16.27
CA ALA A 138 -2.58 -12.63 -16.22
C ALA A 138 -2.92 -13.05 -14.77
N TYR A 139 -1.97 -12.90 -13.85
CA TYR A 139 -2.19 -13.14 -12.42
C TYR A 139 -3.26 -12.21 -11.84
N CYS A 140 -3.17 -10.91 -12.12
CA CYS A 140 -4.12 -9.91 -11.65
C CYS A 140 -5.54 -10.16 -12.19
N CYS A 141 -5.68 -10.56 -13.46
CA CYS A 141 -6.97 -10.94 -14.03
C CYS A 141 -7.59 -12.14 -13.29
N GLY A 142 -6.81 -13.19 -13.06
CA GLY A 142 -7.27 -14.39 -12.36
C GLY A 142 -7.69 -14.10 -10.91
N GLN A 143 -6.94 -13.26 -10.22
CA GLN A 143 -7.26 -12.83 -8.85
C GLN A 143 -8.53 -11.97 -8.80
N ALA A 144 -8.67 -10.98 -9.69
CA ALA A 144 -9.85 -10.13 -9.74
C ALA A 144 -11.14 -10.96 -9.95
N GLU A 145 -11.13 -11.92 -10.87
CA GLU A 145 -12.28 -12.80 -11.13
C GLU A 145 -12.63 -13.71 -9.95
N ARG A 146 -11.64 -14.10 -9.14
CA ARG A 146 -11.85 -14.85 -7.91
C ARG A 146 -12.48 -13.96 -6.83
N LEU A 147 -11.90 -12.80 -6.57
CA LEU A 147 -12.26 -11.93 -5.45
C LEU A 147 -13.64 -11.27 -5.64
N LYS A 148 -14.04 -10.96 -6.88
CA LYS A 148 -15.39 -10.43 -7.18
C LYS A 148 -16.52 -11.30 -6.61
N ARG A 149 -16.30 -12.61 -6.48
CA ARG A 149 -17.30 -13.57 -6.01
C ARG A 149 -17.59 -13.44 -4.51
N ASN A 150 -16.71 -12.77 -3.76
CA ASN A 150 -16.82 -12.61 -2.31
C ASN A 150 -17.83 -11.51 -1.89
N GLY A 151 -18.24 -10.64 -2.81
CA GLY A 151 -19.12 -9.49 -2.51
C GLY A 151 -18.46 -8.39 -1.68
N ARG A 152 -17.14 -8.45 -1.46
CA ARG A 152 -16.34 -7.38 -0.85
C ARG A 152 -15.95 -6.34 -1.89
N GLY A 153 -15.67 -5.12 -1.46
CA GLY A 153 -15.06 -4.10 -2.33
C GLY A 153 -13.66 -4.52 -2.74
N LEU A 154 -13.18 -4.09 -3.90
CA LEU A 154 -11.85 -4.44 -4.40
C LEU A 154 -10.95 -3.21 -4.44
N CYS A 155 -9.84 -3.26 -3.70
CA CYS A 155 -8.77 -2.27 -3.78
C CYS A 155 -7.50 -2.90 -4.35
N THR A 156 -6.61 -2.08 -4.88
CA THR A 156 -5.34 -2.55 -5.42
C THR A 156 -4.26 -1.47 -5.41
N LYS A 157 -3.02 -1.95 -5.38
CA LYS A 157 -1.81 -1.21 -5.72
C LYS A 157 -1.08 -2.01 -6.78
N PHE A 158 -0.73 -1.38 -7.88
CA PHE A 158 0.11 -1.99 -8.91
C PHE A 158 1.50 -1.40 -8.88
N ASP A 159 2.49 -2.24 -9.19
CA ASP A 159 3.87 -1.82 -9.35
C ASP A 159 4.00 -0.76 -10.45
N GLY A 160 4.99 0.11 -10.32
CA GLY A 160 5.14 1.29 -11.17
C GLY A 160 4.12 2.41 -10.90
N ASN A 161 3.43 2.38 -9.76
CA ASN A 161 2.63 3.48 -9.20
C ASN A 161 3.08 3.76 -7.75
N GLY A 162 2.51 4.79 -7.11
CA GLY A 162 2.92 5.23 -5.76
C GLY A 162 3.84 6.44 -5.81
N LEU A 163 3.47 7.44 -6.61
CA LEU A 163 4.26 8.67 -6.76
C LEU A 163 4.63 9.25 -5.40
N GLY A 164 5.91 9.57 -5.23
CA GLY A 164 6.47 10.23 -4.05
C GLY A 164 6.45 9.43 -2.75
N ASP A 165 6.13 8.13 -2.81
CA ASP A 165 6.25 7.20 -1.69
C ASP A 165 7.71 7.08 -1.24
N ILE A 166 7.96 7.31 0.05
CA ILE A 166 9.32 7.31 0.59
C ILE A 166 9.97 5.92 0.55
N VAL A 167 9.16 4.85 0.59
CA VAL A 167 9.67 3.48 0.48
C VAL A 167 10.22 3.23 -0.92
N LEU A 168 9.61 3.84 -1.96
CA LEU A 168 10.15 3.77 -3.32
C LEU A 168 11.48 4.52 -3.43
N VAL A 169 11.63 5.66 -2.72
CA VAL A 169 12.91 6.37 -2.65
C VAL A 169 14.01 5.45 -2.11
N LEU A 170 13.77 4.69 -1.04
CA LEU A 170 14.76 3.74 -0.49
C LEU A 170 15.14 2.62 -1.48
N GLY A 171 14.23 2.22 -2.37
CA GLY A 171 14.50 1.21 -3.39
C GLY A 171 14.64 -0.23 -2.90
N PRO A 172 13.85 -0.75 -1.93
CA PRO A 172 14.05 -2.08 -1.34
C PRO A 172 13.89 -3.25 -2.35
N PHE A 173 13.21 -3.00 -3.47
CA PHE A 173 13.04 -3.95 -4.58
C PHE A 173 14.31 -4.08 -5.45
N LEU A 174 15.32 -3.23 -5.26
CA LEU A 174 16.61 -3.25 -5.97
C LEU A 174 17.72 -3.74 -5.04
N LYS A 175 18.67 -4.48 -5.61
CA LYS A 175 19.85 -4.95 -4.86
C LYS A 175 20.88 -3.86 -4.63
N GLU A 176 21.06 -3.00 -5.63
CA GLU A 176 22.01 -1.89 -5.61
C GLU A 176 21.26 -0.65 -6.12
N PRO A 177 20.31 -0.13 -5.30
CA PRO A 177 19.50 1.02 -5.69
C PRO A 177 20.41 2.22 -5.90
N LYS A 178 20.30 2.83 -7.06
CA LYS A 178 21.12 3.99 -7.43
C LYS A 178 20.26 5.27 -7.44
N GLY A 179 20.88 6.45 -7.50
CA GLY A 179 20.16 7.73 -7.42
C GLY A 179 19.89 8.18 -5.98
N ILE A 180 18.94 9.07 -5.73
CA ILE A 180 18.66 9.57 -4.36
C ILE A 180 17.97 8.46 -3.59
N ARG A 181 18.71 7.86 -2.64
CA ARG A 181 18.22 6.78 -1.77
C ARG A 181 18.25 7.14 -0.29
N ASP A 182 18.79 8.31 0.05
CA ASP A 182 18.72 8.86 1.40
C ASP A 182 17.46 9.72 1.58
N ILE A 183 16.72 9.45 2.66
CA ILE A 183 15.48 10.15 2.99
C ILE A 183 15.73 11.63 3.28
N THR A 184 16.83 11.93 3.99
CA THR A 184 17.15 13.31 4.37
C THR A 184 17.48 14.14 3.13
N GLU A 185 18.31 13.59 2.23
CA GLU A 185 18.67 14.22 0.97
C GLU A 185 17.44 14.46 0.09
N TRP A 186 16.55 13.47 -0.02
CA TRP A 186 15.29 13.59 -0.76
C TRP A 186 14.48 14.83 -0.32
N TYR A 187 14.29 15.00 0.99
CA TYR A 187 13.56 16.15 1.53
C TYR A 187 14.31 17.47 1.34
N ILE A 188 15.65 17.51 1.48
CA ILE A 188 16.43 18.72 1.21
C ILE A 188 16.29 19.16 -0.25
N PHE A 189 16.18 18.20 -1.18
CA PHE A 189 16.09 18.49 -2.62
C PHE A 189 14.78 19.16 -3.02
N THR A 190 13.71 18.99 -2.24
CA THR A 190 12.43 19.71 -2.45
C THR A 190 12.59 21.23 -2.38
N SER A 191 13.61 21.71 -1.67
CA SER A 191 13.95 23.13 -1.57
C SER A 191 15.11 23.56 -2.47
N SER A 192 16.08 22.66 -2.73
CA SER A 192 17.38 23.01 -3.32
C SER A 192 17.61 22.50 -4.76
N ARG A 193 16.77 21.57 -5.24
CA ARG A 193 16.90 20.86 -6.52
C ARG A 193 15.53 20.62 -7.18
N ARG A 194 14.68 21.64 -7.18
CA ARG A 194 13.29 21.54 -7.68
C ARG A 194 13.19 21.05 -9.12
N ASP A 195 13.99 21.61 -10.04
CA ASP A 195 13.95 21.22 -11.46
C ASP A 195 14.26 19.73 -11.66
N TYR A 196 15.20 19.20 -10.86
CA TYR A 196 15.56 17.79 -10.89
C TYR A 196 14.41 16.90 -10.40
N LEU A 197 13.78 17.26 -9.28
CA LEU A 197 12.61 16.52 -8.77
C LEU A 197 11.42 16.59 -9.73
N HIS A 198 11.15 17.77 -10.31
CA HIS A 198 10.11 17.91 -11.34
C HIS A 198 10.37 17.00 -12.54
N ALA A 199 11.63 16.84 -12.96
CA ALA A 199 11.99 15.91 -14.03
C ALA A 199 11.73 14.43 -13.64
N ILE A 200 12.02 14.04 -12.40
CA ILE A 200 11.70 12.70 -11.88
C ILE A 200 10.17 12.47 -11.89
N PHE A 201 9.41 13.36 -11.25
CA PHE A 201 7.96 13.22 -11.14
C PHE A 201 7.28 13.23 -12.51
N SER A 202 7.76 14.03 -13.47
CA SER A 202 7.21 14.05 -14.83
C SER A 202 7.33 12.67 -15.48
N ARG A 203 8.51 12.04 -15.41
CA ARG A 203 8.75 10.71 -15.98
C ARG A 203 8.00 9.60 -15.25
N GLN A 204 7.97 9.65 -13.92
CA GLN A 204 7.19 8.67 -13.14
C GLN A 204 5.69 8.79 -13.48
N THR A 205 5.18 10.00 -13.68
CA THR A 205 3.78 10.23 -14.06
C THR A 205 3.50 9.68 -15.46
N GLU A 206 4.37 9.95 -16.45
CA GLU A 206 4.25 9.38 -17.79
C GLU A 206 4.19 7.85 -17.75
N GLN A 207 5.10 7.21 -17.00
CA GLN A 207 5.13 5.75 -16.89
C GLN A 207 3.92 5.19 -16.13
N ALA A 208 3.49 5.84 -15.06
CA ALA A 208 2.30 5.47 -14.31
C ALA A 208 1.05 5.50 -15.22
N LEU A 209 0.87 6.56 -16.01
CA LEU A 209 -0.25 6.67 -16.95
C LEU A 209 -0.28 5.53 -17.98
N GLU A 210 0.87 5.14 -18.52
CA GLU A 210 0.96 3.98 -19.42
C GLU A 210 0.59 2.66 -18.73
N ASN A 211 1.06 2.46 -17.50
CA ASN A 211 0.74 1.27 -16.72
C ASN A 211 -0.75 1.22 -16.36
N LEU A 212 -1.32 2.35 -15.94
CA LEU A 212 -2.75 2.48 -15.64
C LEU A 212 -3.62 2.16 -16.86
N ALA A 213 -3.20 2.53 -18.06
CA ALA A 213 -3.90 2.16 -19.29
C ALA A 213 -3.92 0.63 -19.49
N LYS A 214 -2.77 -0.04 -19.35
CA LYS A 214 -2.66 -1.51 -19.46
C LYS A 214 -3.45 -2.24 -18.39
N ILE A 215 -3.40 -1.74 -17.16
CA ILE A 215 -4.16 -2.26 -16.02
C ILE A 215 -5.65 -2.15 -16.31
N LYS A 216 -6.12 -0.98 -16.76
CA LYS A 216 -7.52 -0.78 -17.12
C LYS A 216 -7.97 -1.73 -18.23
N ASP A 217 -7.12 -1.98 -19.23
CA ASP A 217 -7.43 -2.95 -20.28
C ASP A 217 -7.54 -4.39 -19.74
N ALA A 218 -6.74 -4.74 -18.74
CA ALA A 218 -6.70 -6.08 -18.15
C ALA A 218 -7.84 -6.34 -17.15
N VAL A 219 -8.04 -5.43 -16.19
CA VAL A 219 -9.02 -5.62 -15.10
C VAL A 219 -10.29 -4.79 -15.26
N GLY A 220 -10.39 -3.89 -16.25
CA GLY A 220 -11.57 -3.06 -16.49
C GLY A 220 -12.02 -2.27 -15.25
N ASN A 221 -13.34 -2.11 -15.08
CA ASN A 221 -13.94 -1.43 -13.92
C ASN A 221 -14.16 -2.39 -12.73
N SER A 222 -13.28 -3.37 -12.57
CA SER A 222 -13.41 -4.37 -11.51
C SER A 222 -13.02 -3.83 -10.15
N MET A 223 -12.09 -2.86 -10.14
CA MET A 223 -11.55 -2.25 -8.93
C MET A 223 -12.46 -1.11 -8.47
N ASP A 224 -12.72 -1.04 -7.17
CA ASP A 224 -13.52 0.01 -6.54
C ASP A 224 -12.63 1.19 -6.08
N ALA A 225 -11.36 0.94 -5.74
CA ALA A 225 -10.36 1.98 -5.48
C ALA A 225 -8.93 1.50 -5.86
N MET A 226 -8.02 2.44 -6.07
CA MET A 226 -6.63 2.14 -6.44
C MET A 226 -5.66 3.14 -5.79
N PHE A 227 -4.56 2.62 -5.26
CA PHE A 227 -3.47 3.43 -4.72
C PHE A 227 -2.62 4.02 -5.85
N LEU A 228 -2.47 5.36 -5.85
CA LEU A 228 -1.76 6.09 -6.90
C LEU A 228 -0.53 6.86 -6.38
N CYS A 229 -0.61 7.36 -5.15
CA CYS A 229 0.35 8.27 -4.55
C CYS A 229 0.61 7.85 -3.11
N GLY A 230 1.88 7.80 -2.72
CA GLY A 230 2.31 7.45 -1.36
C GLY A 230 3.06 8.57 -0.65
N ILE A 231 2.95 9.82 -1.12
CA ILE A 231 3.56 10.97 -0.46
C ILE A 231 3.14 11.02 1.01
N ASP A 232 4.14 10.96 1.89
CA ASP A 232 3.94 11.11 3.32
C ASP A 232 3.56 12.54 3.67
N PHE A 233 2.41 12.69 4.32
CA PHE A 233 1.95 13.96 4.84
C PHE A 233 2.55 14.29 6.23
N GLY A 234 3.07 13.28 6.92
CA GLY A 234 3.41 13.37 8.34
C GLY A 234 3.97 12.07 8.89
N THR A 235 4.32 12.13 10.17
CA THR A 235 4.53 10.95 11.00
C THR A 235 3.21 10.58 11.68
N GLN A 236 3.26 9.54 12.53
CA GLN A 236 2.10 9.13 13.32
C GLN A 236 1.63 10.24 14.28
N THR A 237 2.49 11.19 14.65
CA THR A 237 2.17 12.20 15.69
C THR A 237 2.34 13.65 15.24
N SER A 238 2.85 13.91 14.04
CA SER A 238 3.12 15.26 13.54
C SER A 238 2.95 15.34 12.02
N THR A 239 2.68 16.52 11.49
CA THR A 239 2.61 16.77 10.05
C THR A 239 3.94 17.33 9.53
N LEU A 240 4.25 17.05 8.26
CA LEU A 240 5.39 17.64 7.53
C LEU A 240 5.00 18.95 6.83
N CYS A 241 3.71 19.15 6.55
CA CYS A 241 3.18 20.37 5.95
C CYS A 241 1.81 20.74 6.55
N SER A 242 1.25 21.89 6.12
CA SER A 242 -0.08 22.34 6.55
C SER A 242 -1.16 21.38 6.04
N ILE A 243 -2.10 21.03 6.91
CA ILE A 243 -3.26 20.20 6.58
C ILE A 243 -4.12 20.89 5.53
N GLU A 244 -4.37 22.19 5.67
CA GLU A 244 -5.13 22.95 4.68
C GLU A 244 -4.50 22.86 3.29
N THR A 245 -3.20 23.13 3.18
CA THR A 245 -2.48 23.09 1.90
C THR A 245 -2.48 21.68 1.31
N PHE A 246 -2.25 20.65 2.12
CA PHE A 246 -2.26 19.27 1.65
C PHE A 246 -3.64 18.86 1.12
N MET A 247 -4.70 19.14 1.88
CA MET A 247 -6.06 18.81 1.48
C MET A 247 -6.47 19.56 0.21
N GLU A 248 -6.15 20.86 0.11
CA GLU A 248 -6.41 21.67 -1.09
C GLU A 248 -5.75 21.05 -2.33
N ILE A 249 -4.45 20.75 -2.27
CA ILE A 249 -3.71 20.20 -3.42
C ILE A 249 -4.26 18.84 -3.85
N PHE A 250 -4.54 17.93 -2.90
CA PHE A 250 -4.99 16.58 -3.23
C PHE A 250 -6.44 16.53 -3.72
N ILE A 251 -7.32 17.34 -3.12
CA ILE A 251 -8.71 17.46 -3.60
C ILE A 251 -8.72 18.09 -5.00
N ASP A 252 -7.95 19.15 -5.23
CA ASP A 252 -7.87 19.81 -6.54
C ASP A 252 -7.23 18.90 -7.61
N ALA A 253 -6.29 18.05 -7.21
CA ALA A 253 -5.71 17.02 -8.08
C ALA A 253 -6.69 15.86 -8.39
N GLY A 254 -7.84 15.81 -7.73
CA GLY A 254 -8.90 14.83 -7.97
C GLY A 254 -8.72 13.51 -7.23
N PHE A 255 -8.02 13.49 -6.09
CA PHE A 255 -7.96 12.29 -5.25
C PHE A 255 -9.28 12.10 -4.49
N ASP A 256 -9.87 10.92 -4.61
CA ASP A 256 -11.12 10.56 -3.92
C ASP A 256 -10.90 10.11 -2.46
N ILE A 257 -9.70 9.63 -2.12
CA ILE A 257 -9.41 8.98 -0.83
C ILE A 257 -8.06 9.44 -0.28
N ILE A 258 -8.03 9.76 1.02
CA ILE A 258 -6.79 9.95 1.80
C ILE A 258 -6.62 8.75 2.75
N ASN A 259 -5.49 8.06 2.62
CA ASN A 259 -5.11 6.88 3.41
C ASN A 259 -3.59 6.86 3.66
N PRO A 260 -3.10 6.54 4.88
CA PRO A 260 -3.86 6.44 6.14
C PRO A 260 -4.11 7.81 6.78
N VAL A 261 -5.25 7.96 7.45
CA VAL A 261 -5.50 9.10 8.33
C VAL A 261 -4.91 8.83 9.72
N GLN A 262 -3.94 9.65 10.12
CA GLN A 262 -3.30 9.60 11.43
C GLN A 262 -4.02 10.53 12.42
N CYS A 263 -5.06 10.01 13.08
CA CYS A 263 -5.93 10.80 13.97
C CYS A 263 -5.23 11.36 15.21
N SER A 264 -4.06 10.82 15.57
CA SER A 264 -3.24 11.26 16.71
C SER A 264 -2.32 12.44 16.34
N ALA A 265 -2.16 12.78 15.06
CA ALA A 265 -1.44 13.96 14.63
C ALA A 265 -2.28 15.23 14.85
N ALA A 266 -1.63 16.30 15.30
CA ALA A 266 -2.31 17.57 15.57
C ALA A 266 -3.05 18.10 14.34
N GLY A 267 -4.35 18.41 14.48
CA GLY A 267 -5.21 18.91 13.41
C GLY A 267 -5.86 17.84 12.52
N MET A 268 -5.52 16.56 12.73
CA MET A 268 -6.09 15.42 12.00
C MET A 268 -7.28 14.79 12.72
N GLU A 269 -7.96 15.55 13.59
CA GLU A 269 -9.09 15.03 14.36
C GLU A 269 -10.25 14.67 13.43
N PRO A 270 -10.81 13.44 13.51
CA PRO A 270 -11.84 12.95 12.57
C PRO A 270 -13.03 13.89 12.40
N GLU A 271 -13.52 14.49 13.50
CA GLU A 271 -14.66 15.41 13.47
C GLU A 271 -14.37 16.67 12.66
N THR A 272 -13.16 17.22 12.79
CA THR A 272 -12.73 18.41 12.06
C THR A 272 -12.53 18.10 10.60
N LEU A 273 -11.85 16.97 10.29
CA LEU A 273 -11.64 16.51 8.92
C LEU A 273 -12.98 16.26 8.20
N LYS A 274 -13.90 15.51 8.83
CA LYS A 274 -15.23 15.26 8.24
C LYS A 274 -16.05 16.52 8.07
N ARG A 275 -16.01 17.47 9.02
CA ARG A 275 -16.72 18.75 8.92
C ARG A 275 -16.18 19.63 7.79
N LYS A 276 -14.86 19.70 7.62
CA LYS A 276 -14.22 20.57 6.62
C LYS A 276 -14.24 19.97 5.20
N TYR A 277 -13.92 18.68 5.06
CA TYR A 277 -13.58 18.08 3.75
C TYR A 277 -14.40 16.84 3.42
N GLY A 278 -15.21 16.32 4.35
CA GLY A 278 -15.87 15.02 4.21
C GLY A 278 -16.92 14.92 3.10
N SER A 279 -17.28 16.02 2.44
CA SER A 279 -18.13 16.08 1.25
C SER A 279 -17.35 16.10 -0.08
N GLN A 280 -16.03 16.14 -0.02
CA GLN A 280 -15.13 16.24 -1.18
C GLN A 280 -14.18 15.05 -1.28
N VAL A 281 -13.77 14.49 -0.12
CA VAL A 281 -12.84 13.37 -0.06
C VAL A 281 -13.23 12.36 1.02
N VAL A 282 -12.91 11.09 0.78
CA VAL A 282 -13.09 10.00 1.73
C VAL A 282 -11.83 9.86 2.60
N PHE A 283 -12.05 9.58 3.87
CA PHE A 283 -10.98 9.34 4.84
C PHE A 283 -10.93 7.85 5.17
N TRP A 284 -9.75 7.26 5.02
CA TRP A 284 -9.48 5.85 5.26
C TRP A 284 -8.32 5.72 6.26
N GLY A 285 -8.52 4.93 7.31
CA GLY A 285 -7.58 4.76 8.42
C GLY A 285 -8.12 5.39 9.71
N GLY A 286 -7.28 5.40 10.75
CA GLY A 286 -7.60 6.02 12.04
C GLY A 286 -8.58 5.23 12.94
N GLY A 287 -8.96 4.02 12.54
CA GLY A 287 -9.83 3.14 13.33
C GLY A 287 -9.09 2.30 14.38
N VAL A 288 -7.78 2.14 14.23
CA VAL A 288 -6.89 1.43 15.17
C VAL A 288 -5.67 2.32 15.39
N ASP A 289 -5.35 2.59 16.66
CA ASP A 289 -4.10 3.25 17.04
C ASP A 289 -2.99 2.18 17.08
N THR A 290 -1.97 2.36 16.25
CA THR A 290 -0.90 1.38 16.00
C THR A 290 0.44 1.86 16.52
#